data_AF-A0A957T4J3-F1
#
_entry.id   AF-A0A957T4J3-F1
#
_cell.length_a   1.000
_cell.length_b   1.000
_cell.length_c   1.000
_cell.angle_alpha   90.00
_cell.angle_beta   90.00
_cell.angle_gamma   90.00
#
_symmetry.space_group_name_H-M   'P 1'
#
loop_
_entity.id
_entity.type
_entity.pdbx_description
1 polymer ?
#
loop_
_entity_poly.entity_id
_entity_poly.type
_entity_poly.pdbx_seq_one_letter_code
_entity_poly.pdbx_strand_id
1 'polypeptide(L)'
;MYPSPIDDLSEVDKETLSAELVGALRYGEEGYYYGYEVGTGVNRIHGSKPELIGSNLWDSQDANETYFIRQLDENARSGEFRILEYLYPKLGSDQPVPKMGTAKLVPEANLWVGTGRYIDSIAMDEAAISAEIQQMTDRSLRILLTVVVLGFLVALSVGWFFTRRLTRPIQQVVGVAYAISDGNLDEDITVDRKDEVGQLAAAFRSMLGYLRATADVANAIAEGDLTEVSTVAEENSAAAENVSTNAQDVSAQVEETIASAESLTEMARLLQHVVDQFRLDADGSRPSESSETPIRDSTTQRPPEAALSPRRG
;
A
#
# COMPACT_ATOMS: atom_id res chain seq x y z
N MET A 1 -27.89 -70.40 23.70
CA MET A 1 -26.91 -70.56 22.63
C MET A 1 -27.64 -71.31 21.53
N TYR A 2 -28.13 -70.61 20.50
CA TYR A 2 -28.75 -71.27 19.35
C TYR A 2 -27.63 -71.97 18.57
N PRO A 3 -27.76 -73.27 18.24
CA PRO A 3 -26.77 -73.93 17.39
C PRO A 3 -26.72 -73.20 16.04
N SER A 4 -25.52 -72.97 15.53
CA SER A 4 -25.34 -72.37 14.21
C SER A 4 -25.93 -73.32 13.17
N PRO A 5 -26.65 -72.85 12.13
CA PRO A 5 -27.12 -73.72 11.04
C PRO A 5 -25.99 -74.50 10.35
N ILE A 6 -24.74 -74.07 10.53
CA ILE A 6 -23.53 -74.72 10.02
C ILE A 6 -23.13 -75.94 10.86
N ASP A 7 -23.48 -75.97 12.15
CA ASP A 7 -23.05 -77.03 13.08
C ASP A 7 -23.66 -78.40 12.73
N ASP A 8 -24.79 -78.42 12.03
CA ASP A 8 -25.57 -79.61 11.62
C ASP A 8 -25.26 -80.08 10.19
N LEU A 9 -24.34 -79.40 9.50
CA LEU A 9 -23.88 -79.80 8.16
C LEU A 9 -22.87 -80.94 8.25
N SER A 10 -22.88 -81.83 7.26
CA SER A 10 -21.78 -82.80 7.11
C SER A 10 -20.47 -82.05 6.85
N GLU A 11 -19.33 -82.65 7.19
CA GLU A 11 -18.02 -82.02 6.92
C GLU A 11 -17.82 -81.70 5.43
N VAL A 12 -18.41 -82.52 4.54
CA VAL A 12 -18.42 -82.31 3.09
C VAL A 12 -19.24 -81.07 2.70
N ASP A 13 -20.38 -80.83 3.35
CA ASP A 13 -21.22 -79.66 3.11
C ASP A 13 -20.57 -78.38 3.65
N LYS A 14 -19.85 -78.46 4.78
CA LYS A 14 -19.09 -77.32 5.35
C LYS A 14 -17.93 -76.91 4.46
N GLU A 15 -17.18 -77.87 3.91
CA GLU A 15 -16.06 -77.61 3.00
C GLU A 15 -16.57 -76.97 1.69
N THR A 16 -17.64 -77.52 1.12
CA THR A 16 -18.28 -77.00 -0.10
C THR A 16 -18.79 -75.58 0.09
N LEU A 17 -19.51 -75.32 1.19
CA LEU A 17 -20.03 -74.00 1.53
C LEU A 17 -18.90 -72.99 1.78
N SER A 18 -17.82 -73.40 2.45
CA SER A 18 -16.66 -72.53 2.70
C SER A 18 -15.93 -72.17 1.40
N ALA A 19 -15.77 -73.14 0.50
CA ALA A 19 -15.19 -72.91 -0.82
C ALA A 19 -16.02 -71.93 -1.67
N GLU A 20 -17.36 -72.06 -1.63
CA GLU A 20 -18.28 -71.15 -2.31
C GLU A 20 -18.21 -69.73 -1.74
N LEU A 21 -18.21 -69.58 -0.41
CA LEU A 21 -18.11 -68.28 0.26
C LEU A 21 -16.79 -67.57 -0.07
N VAL A 22 -15.66 -68.26 0.02
CA VAL A 22 -14.35 -67.69 -0.36
C VAL A 22 -14.30 -67.37 -1.84
N GLY A 23 -14.85 -68.23 -2.69
CA GLY A 23 -14.97 -68.01 -4.13
C GLY A 23 -15.83 -66.80 -4.50
N ALA A 24 -16.81 -66.43 -3.66
CA ALA A 24 -17.65 -65.25 -3.85
C ALA A 24 -16.97 -63.92 -3.44
N LEU A 25 -15.91 -63.96 -2.63
CA LEU A 25 -15.23 -62.74 -2.15
C LEU A 25 -14.54 -61.97 -3.29
N ARG A 26 -14.73 -60.65 -3.32
CA ARG A 26 -14.12 -59.71 -4.27
C ARG A 26 -13.53 -58.51 -3.53
N TYR A 27 -12.51 -57.89 -4.11
CA TYR A 27 -11.93 -56.63 -3.63
C TYR A 27 -11.36 -55.81 -4.80
N GLY A 28 -11.47 -54.48 -4.71
CA GLY A 28 -11.19 -53.61 -5.87
C GLY A 28 -12.06 -53.98 -7.07
N GLU A 29 -11.62 -53.60 -8.28
CA GLU A 29 -12.36 -53.90 -9.51
C GLU A 29 -12.11 -55.32 -10.04
N GLU A 30 -10.88 -55.82 -9.89
CA GLU A 30 -10.43 -57.08 -10.53
C GLU A 30 -9.97 -58.15 -9.51
N GLY A 31 -10.04 -57.88 -8.21
CA GLY A 31 -9.50 -58.77 -7.17
C GLY A 31 -10.45 -59.92 -6.85
N TYR A 32 -9.88 -61.13 -6.81
CA TYR A 32 -10.60 -62.37 -6.49
C TYR A 32 -9.69 -63.36 -5.76
N TYR A 33 -10.32 -64.31 -5.07
CA TYR A 33 -9.63 -65.42 -4.41
C TYR A 33 -9.69 -66.70 -5.23
N TYR A 34 -8.67 -67.53 -5.08
CA TYR A 34 -8.59 -68.86 -5.68
C TYR A 34 -7.93 -69.81 -4.68
N GLY A 35 -8.13 -71.10 -4.82
CA GLY A 35 -7.62 -72.08 -3.86
C GLY A 35 -7.45 -73.46 -4.48
N TYR A 36 -6.36 -74.11 -4.08
CA TYR A 36 -5.93 -75.39 -4.61
C TYR A 36 -5.56 -76.33 -3.47
N GLU A 37 -5.77 -77.62 -3.72
CA GLU A 37 -5.37 -78.69 -2.82
C GLU A 37 -3.84 -78.80 -2.77
N VAL A 38 -3.34 -78.92 -1.53
CA VAL A 38 -1.92 -78.86 -1.22
C VAL A 38 -1.18 -80.02 -1.89
N GLY A 39 -0.12 -79.70 -2.62
CA GLY A 39 0.74 -80.70 -3.28
C GLY A 39 0.14 -81.45 -4.47
N THR A 40 -1.12 -81.19 -4.84
CA THR A 40 -1.77 -81.86 -5.99
C THR A 40 -2.08 -80.93 -7.15
N GLY A 41 -2.30 -79.63 -6.87
CA GLY A 41 -2.67 -78.64 -7.87
C GLY A 41 -4.10 -78.75 -8.39
N VAL A 42 -4.96 -79.51 -7.70
CA VAL A 42 -6.40 -79.57 -7.99
C VAL A 42 -7.08 -78.31 -7.47
N ASN A 43 -7.74 -77.56 -8.35
CA ASN A 43 -8.47 -76.36 -7.96
C ASN A 43 -9.76 -76.72 -7.19
N ARG A 44 -9.98 -76.06 -6.05
CA ARG A 44 -11.23 -76.18 -5.27
C ARG A 44 -12.00 -74.87 -5.20
N ILE A 45 -11.32 -73.74 -5.38
CA ILE A 45 -11.91 -72.40 -5.28
C ILE A 45 -11.39 -71.57 -6.45
N HIS A 46 -12.28 -70.91 -7.20
CA HIS A 46 -11.84 -69.92 -8.18
C HIS A 46 -12.89 -68.83 -8.39
N GLY A 47 -12.61 -67.62 -7.91
CA GLY A 47 -13.57 -66.53 -7.97
C GLY A 47 -13.86 -66.03 -9.37
N SER A 48 -12.87 -65.95 -10.27
CA SER A 48 -13.08 -65.41 -11.61
C SER A 48 -13.34 -66.45 -12.71
N LYS A 49 -13.10 -67.74 -12.46
CA LYS A 49 -13.14 -68.81 -13.47
C LYS A 49 -13.68 -70.10 -12.84
N PRO A 50 -14.98 -70.17 -12.53
CA PRO A 50 -15.59 -71.33 -11.89
C PRO A 50 -15.37 -72.64 -12.67
N GLU A 51 -15.18 -72.56 -13.99
CA GLU A 51 -14.87 -73.68 -14.87
C GLU A 51 -13.55 -74.40 -14.55
N LEU A 52 -12.64 -73.76 -13.80
CA LEU A 52 -11.40 -74.39 -13.36
C LEU A 52 -11.58 -75.28 -12.12
N ILE A 53 -12.72 -75.20 -11.42
CA ILE A 53 -12.96 -76.02 -10.22
C ILE A 53 -12.94 -77.51 -10.60
N GLY A 54 -12.10 -78.29 -9.91
CA GLY A 54 -11.86 -79.70 -10.18
C GLY A 54 -10.76 -80.01 -11.21
N SER A 55 -10.26 -79.00 -11.93
CA SER A 55 -9.14 -79.18 -12.85
C SER A 55 -7.79 -79.18 -12.12
N ASN A 56 -6.79 -79.86 -12.68
CA ASN A 56 -5.43 -79.90 -12.16
C ASN A 56 -4.51 -78.96 -12.96
N LEU A 57 -3.93 -77.97 -12.29
CA LEU A 57 -3.01 -77.00 -12.89
C LEU A 57 -1.57 -77.14 -12.36
N TRP A 58 -1.22 -78.26 -11.74
CA TRP A 58 0.11 -78.51 -11.18
C TRP A 58 1.23 -78.36 -12.21
N ASP A 59 0.98 -78.79 -13.45
CA ASP A 59 1.93 -78.74 -14.56
C ASP A 59 1.67 -77.56 -15.51
N SER A 60 0.71 -76.69 -15.18
CA SER A 60 0.41 -75.52 -16.00
C SER A 60 1.53 -74.50 -15.88
N GLN A 61 2.04 -74.06 -17.03
CA GLN A 61 3.01 -72.99 -17.13
C GLN A 61 2.36 -71.73 -17.71
N ASP A 62 2.86 -70.58 -17.31
CA ASP A 62 2.61 -69.34 -18.04
C ASP A 62 3.56 -69.20 -19.25
N ALA A 63 3.46 -68.10 -20.00
CA ALA A 63 4.31 -67.88 -21.17
C ALA A 63 5.81 -67.67 -20.84
N ASN A 64 6.14 -67.51 -19.55
CA ASN A 64 7.51 -67.42 -19.05
C ASN A 64 7.99 -68.77 -18.46
N GLU A 65 7.30 -69.87 -18.78
CA GLU A 65 7.59 -71.22 -18.30
C GLU A 65 7.46 -71.38 -16.76
N THR A 66 6.77 -70.46 -16.10
CA THR A 66 6.59 -70.45 -14.64
C THR A 66 5.48 -71.41 -14.23
N TYR A 67 5.81 -72.42 -13.43
CA TYR A 67 4.84 -73.29 -12.77
C TYR A 67 4.19 -72.57 -11.56
N PHE A 68 3.31 -71.61 -11.84
CA PHE A 68 2.79 -70.69 -10.83
C PHE A 68 2.02 -71.40 -9.70
N ILE A 69 1.31 -72.50 -9.98
CA ILE A 69 0.63 -73.30 -8.94
C ILE A 69 1.62 -73.99 -8.00
N ARG A 70 2.71 -74.57 -8.53
CA ARG A 70 3.74 -75.22 -7.71
C ARG A 70 4.45 -74.23 -6.80
N GLN A 71 4.81 -73.07 -7.35
CA GLN A 71 5.51 -72.03 -6.60
C GLN A 71 4.61 -71.37 -5.55
N LEU A 72 3.31 -71.18 -5.84
CA LEU A 72 2.36 -70.69 -4.85
C LEU A 72 2.08 -71.72 -3.75
N ASP A 73 2.01 -73.01 -4.08
CA ASP A 73 1.89 -74.10 -3.11
C ASP A 73 3.14 -74.19 -2.21
N GLU A 74 4.34 -74.04 -2.77
CA GLU A 74 5.58 -73.91 -2.01
C GLU A 74 5.57 -72.67 -1.10
N ASN A 75 5.16 -71.51 -1.62
CA ASN A 75 5.05 -70.28 -0.83
C ASN A 75 4.08 -70.46 0.34
N ALA A 76 2.89 -71.03 0.10
CA ALA A 76 1.90 -71.28 1.13
C ALA A 76 2.43 -72.23 2.23
N ARG A 77 3.11 -73.32 1.83
CA ARG A 77 3.69 -74.29 2.77
C ARG A 77 4.86 -73.76 3.56
N SER A 78 5.60 -72.78 3.02
CA SER A 78 6.72 -72.15 3.73
C SER A 78 6.28 -71.38 4.98
N GLY A 79 5.01 -70.94 5.01
CA GLY A 79 4.46 -70.10 6.09
C GLY A 79 4.90 -68.63 6.03
N GLU A 80 5.83 -68.28 5.14
CA GLU A 80 6.27 -66.91 4.92
C GLU A 80 5.38 -66.17 3.91
N PHE A 81 5.15 -64.88 4.14
CA PHE A 81 4.49 -64.05 3.14
C PHE A 81 5.43 -63.80 1.96
N ARG A 82 5.10 -64.37 0.79
CA ARG A 82 5.86 -64.20 -0.45
C ARG A 82 4.93 -63.79 -1.59
N ILE A 83 5.45 -62.92 -2.45
CA ILE A 83 4.79 -62.51 -3.69
C ILE A 83 5.43 -63.27 -4.83
N LEU A 84 4.60 -63.82 -5.71
CA LEU A 84 5.01 -64.40 -6.98
C LEU A 84 4.45 -63.53 -8.11
N GLU A 85 5.33 -63.13 -9.02
CA GLU A 85 4.92 -62.54 -10.29
C GLU A 85 4.81 -63.64 -11.35
N TYR A 86 3.67 -63.69 -12.04
CA TYR A 86 3.40 -64.64 -13.12
C TYR A 86 2.42 -64.03 -14.12
N LEU A 87 2.40 -64.54 -15.35
CA LEU A 87 1.47 -64.08 -16.36
C LEU A 87 0.13 -64.83 -16.24
N TYR A 88 -0.97 -64.10 -16.13
CA TYR A 88 -2.30 -64.70 -16.06
C TYR A 88 -3.34 -63.82 -16.78
N PRO A 89 -4.29 -64.41 -17.52
CA PRO A 89 -5.33 -63.65 -18.20
C PRO A 89 -6.35 -63.04 -17.22
N LYS A 90 -6.78 -61.81 -17.51
CA LYS A 90 -7.87 -61.13 -16.80
C LYS A 90 -9.23 -61.81 -17.06
N LEU A 91 -10.22 -61.47 -16.24
CA LEU A 91 -11.58 -61.91 -16.48
C LEU A 91 -12.09 -61.32 -17.81
N GLY A 92 -12.57 -62.17 -18.72
CA GLY A 92 -13.10 -61.75 -20.03
C GLY A 92 -12.04 -61.48 -21.12
N SER A 93 -10.76 -61.77 -20.86
CA SER A 93 -9.69 -61.69 -21.87
C SER A 93 -8.84 -62.95 -21.81
N ASP A 94 -8.35 -63.42 -22.95
CA ASP A 94 -7.38 -64.53 -23.02
C ASP A 94 -5.93 -64.05 -23.07
N GLN A 95 -5.71 -62.72 -23.13
CA GLN A 95 -4.37 -62.17 -23.16
C GLN A 95 -3.73 -62.24 -21.76
N PRO A 96 -2.62 -62.97 -21.60
CA PRO A 96 -1.94 -63.06 -20.32
C PRO A 96 -1.21 -61.75 -20.02
N VAL A 97 -1.41 -61.23 -18.81
CA VAL A 97 -0.76 -60.01 -18.31
C VAL A 97 -0.06 -60.29 -16.97
N PRO A 98 0.99 -59.54 -16.60
CA PRO A 98 1.67 -59.72 -15.33
C PRO A 98 0.74 -59.55 -14.12
N LYS A 99 0.76 -60.55 -13.24
CA LYS A 99 -0.03 -60.61 -12.00
C LYS A 99 0.90 -60.89 -10.83
N MET A 100 0.76 -60.09 -9.77
CA MET A 100 1.39 -60.35 -8.47
C MET A 100 0.41 -61.10 -7.58
N GLY A 101 0.69 -62.38 -7.35
CA GLY A 101 -0.11 -63.23 -6.47
C GLY A 101 0.63 -63.66 -5.22
N THR A 102 -0.13 -64.00 -4.19
CA THR A 102 0.37 -64.59 -2.94
C THR A 102 -0.57 -65.71 -2.53
N ALA A 103 -0.10 -66.61 -1.66
CA ALA A 103 -0.86 -67.76 -1.19
C ALA A 103 -0.61 -68.01 0.30
N LYS A 104 -1.66 -68.45 0.99
CA LYS A 104 -1.61 -68.82 2.41
C LYS A 104 -2.25 -70.17 2.63
N LEU A 105 -1.58 -71.01 3.42
CA LEU A 105 -2.06 -72.35 3.77
C LEU A 105 -3.26 -72.27 4.73
N VAL A 106 -4.23 -73.14 4.51
CA VAL A 106 -5.38 -73.43 5.39
C VAL A 106 -5.27 -74.92 5.78
N PRO A 107 -4.50 -75.23 6.84
CA PRO A 107 -4.13 -76.60 7.19
C PRO A 107 -5.34 -77.50 7.43
N GLU A 108 -6.40 -76.97 8.04
CA GLU A 108 -7.60 -77.72 8.43
C GLU A 108 -8.35 -78.29 7.22
N ALA A 109 -8.23 -77.65 6.06
CA ALA A 109 -8.91 -78.05 4.83
C ALA A 109 -7.97 -78.73 3.81
N ASN A 110 -6.67 -78.90 4.12
CA ASN A 110 -5.65 -79.31 3.15
C ASN A 110 -5.64 -78.45 1.86
N LEU A 111 -5.91 -77.16 2.02
CA LEU A 111 -5.97 -76.18 0.93
C LEU A 111 -4.98 -75.05 1.17
N TRP A 112 -4.55 -74.40 0.09
CA TRP A 112 -4.04 -73.04 0.18
C TRP A 112 -4.96 -72.10 -0.59
N VAL A 113 -5.13 -70.90 -0.07
CA VAL A 113 -5.93 -69.84 -0.68
C VAL A 113 -4.99 -68.73 -1.12
N GLY A 114 -5.07 -68.39 -2.40
CA GLY A 114 -4.32 -67.33 -3.03
C GLY A 114 -5.19 -66.16 -3.47
N THR A 115 -4.52 -65.04 -3.66
CA THR A 115 -5.10 -63.78 -4.11
C THR A 115 -4.04 -62.96 -4.83
N GLY A 116 -4.42 -61.97 -5.64
CA GLY A 116 -3.44 -61.16 -6.38
C GLY A 116 -4.02 -59.99 -7.16
N ARG A 117 -3.15 -59.07 -7.59
CA ARG A 117 -3.50 -57.93 -8.45
C ARG A 117 -2.66 -57.92 -9.71
N TYR A 118 -3.24 -57.42 -10.80
CA TYR A 118 -2.54 -57.24 -12.07
C TYR A 118 -1.67 -55.99 -12.02
N ILE A 119 -0.44 -56.07 -12.53
CA ILE A 119 0.55 -54.98 -12.44
C ILE A 119 0.12 -53.78 -13.28
N ASP A 120 -0.51 -54.04 -14.43
CA ASP A 120 -1.02 -52.99 -15.32
C ASP A 120 -2.03 -52.07 -14.65
N SER A 121 -2.92 -52.61 -13.79
CA SER A 121 -3.89 -51.82 -13.02
C SER A 121 -3.19 -50.87 -12.05
N ILE A 122 -2.07 -51.27 -11.47
CA ILE A 122 -1.27 -50.44 -10.55
C ILE A 122 -0.54 -49.35 -11.34
N ALA A 123 0.03 -49.69 -12.50
CA ALA A 123 0.71 -48.72 -13.35
C ALA A 123 -0.25 -47.67 -13.94
N MET A 124 -1.49 -48.05 -14.25
CA MET A 124 -2.53 -47.12 -14.67
C MET A 124 -2.92 -46.15 -13.55
N ASP A 125 -3.05 -46.64 -12.31
CA ASP A 125 -3.27 -45.81 -11.13
C ASP A 125 -2.12 -44.80 -10.96
N GLU A 126 -0.86 -45.23 -11.10
CA GLU A 126 0.33 -44.34 -11.05
C GLU A 126 0.33 -43.28 -12.17
N ALA A 127 -0.03 -43.67 -13.39
CA ALA A 127 -0.13 -42.75 -14.53
C ALA A 127 -1.24 -41.69 -14.31
N ALA A 128 -2.38 -42.10 -13.79
CA ALA A 128 -3.48 -41.18 -13.46
C ALA A 128 -3.09 -40.19 -12.35
N ILE A 129 -2.46 -40.70 -11.28
CA ILE A 129 -1.98 -39.87 -10.16
C ILE A 129 -0.90 -38.89 -10.62
N SER A 130 0.07 -39.35 -11.42
CA SER A 130 1.14 -38.48 -11.93
C SER A 130 0.64 -37.41 -12.89
N ALA A 131 -0.35 -37.73 -13.74
CA ALA A 131 -1.00 -36.74 -14.61
C ALA A 131 -1.73 -35.65 -13.81
N GLU A 132 -2.43 -36.02 -12.73
CA GLU A 132 -3.08 -35.06 -11.84
C GLU A 132 -2.05 -34.16 -11.14
N ILE A 133 -0.95 -34.73 -10.62
CA ILE A 133 0.15 -33.98 -10.01
C ILE A 133 0.78 -32.99 -11.00
N GLN A 134 1.01 -33.41 -12.25
CA GLN A 134 1.56 -32.55 -13.29
C GLN A 134 0.60 -31.40 -13.61
N GLN A 135 -0.70 -31.67 -13.74
CA GLN A 135 -1.70 -30.63 -13.99
C GLN A 135 -1.75 -29.59 -12.85
N MET A 136 -1.69 -30.05 -11.59
CA MET A 136 -1.63 -29.17 -10.42
C MET A 136 -0.35 -28.33 -10.40
N THR A 137 0.78 -28.93 -10.80
CA THR A 137 2.08 -28.26 -10.89
C THR A 137 2.05 -27.17 -11.95
N ASP A 138 1.57 -27.48 -13.16
CA ASP A 138 1.46 -26.53 -14.27
C ASP A 138 0.49 -25.38 -13.97
N ARG A 139 -0.62 -25.67 -13.28
CA ARG A 139 -1.55 -24.64 -12.84
C ARG A 139 -0.90 -23.71 -11.81
N SER A 140 -0.18 -24.27 -10.85
CA SER A 140 0.53 -23.50 -9.82
C SER A 140 1.62 -22.62 -10.43
N LEU A 141 2.41 -23.16 -11.37
CA LEU A 141 3.45 -22.43 -12.09
C LEU A 141 2.85 -21.28 -12.92
N ARG A 142 1.75 -21.52 -13.66
CA ARG A 142 1.06 -20.47 -14.40
C ARG A 142 0.54 -19.35 -13.52
N ILE A 143 -0.05 -19.67 -12.37
CA ILE A 143 -0.52 -18.67 -11.39
C ILE A 143 0.67 -17.86 -10.86
N LEU A 144 1.75 -18.53 -10.46
CA LEU A 144 2.97 -17.87 -9.98
C LEU A 144 3.54 -16.91 -11.02
N LEU A 145 3.72 -17.35 -12.27
CA LEU A 145 4.21 -16.50 -13.35
C LEU A 145 3.29 -15.31 -13.63
N THR A 146 1.97 -15.54 -13.60
CA THR A 146 0.99 -14.46 -13.80
C THR A 146 1.11 -13.41 -12.70
N VAL A 147 1.24 -13.81 -11.44
CA VAL A 147 1.44 -12.90 -10.30
C VAL A 147 2.75 -12.13 -10.43
N VAL A 148 3.85 -12.79 -10.82
CA VAL A 148 5.15 -12.13 -11.03
C VAL A 148 5.07 -11.09 -12.14
N VAL A 149 4.49 -11.44 -13.30
CA VAL A 149 4.35 -10.51 -14.43
C VAL A 149 3.45 -9.33 -14.05
N LEU A 150 2.31 -9.57 -13.40
CA LEU A 150 1.44 -8.49 -12.93
C LEU A 150 2.15 -7.59 -11.90
N GLY A 151 2.86 -8.17 -10.94
CA GLY A 151 3.63 -7.42 -9.96
C GLY A 151 4.70 -6.53 -10.61
N PHE A 152 5.40 -7.06 -11.62
CA PHE A 152 6.39 -6.29 -12.39
C PHE A 152 5.74 -5.14 -13.18
N LEU A 153 4.61 -5.39 -13.84
CA LEU A 153 3.88 -4.35 -14.58
C LEU A 153 3.37 -3.24 -13.65
N VAL A 154 2.89 -3.60 -12.46
CA VAL A 154 2.47 -2.62 -11.45
C VAL A 154 3.66 -1.78 -10.99
N ALA A 155 4.81 -2.41 -10.69
CA ALA A 155 6.02 -1.70 -10.28
C ALA A 155 6.49 -0.70 -11.37
N LEU A 156 6.50 -1.12 -12.64
CA LEU A 156 6.81 -0.23 -13.77
C LEU A 156 5.80 0.91 -13.90
N SER A 157 4.51 0.62 -13.74
CA SER A 157 3.45 1.63 -13.83
C SER A 157 3.57 2.68 -12.74
N VAL A 158 3.85 2.26 -11.50
CA VAL A 158 4.08 3.15 -10.36
C VAL A 158 5.32 4.00 -10.59
N GLY A 159 6.44 3.39 -10.99
CA GLY A 159 7.68 4.12 -11.30
C GLY A 159 7.47 5.17 -12.39
N TRP A 160 6.86 4.78 -13.51
CA TRP A 160 6.53 5.69 -14.61
C TRP A 160 5.59 6.82 -14.17
N PHE A 161 4.58 6.52 -13.34
CA PHE A 161 3.65 7.50 -12.80
C PHE A 161 4.39 8.54 -11.96
N PHE A 162 5.19 8.13 -10.97
CA PHE A 162 5.94 9.05 -10.11
C PHE A 162 6.98 9.86 -10.89
N THR A 163 7.73 9.25 -11.81
CA THR A 163 8.69 10.00 -12.64
C THR A 163 8.00 11.10 -13.45
N ARG A 164 6.85 10.80 -14.06
CA ARG A 164 6.13 11.76 -14.90
C ARG A 164 5.35 12.80 -14.09
N ARG A 165 4.79 12.42 -12.93
CA ARG A 165 3.95 13.27 -12.07
C ARG A 165 4.71 13.95 -10.94
N LEU A 166 5.99 13.68 -10.71
CA LEU A 166 6.73 14.31 -9.63
C LEU A 166 8.13 14.70 -10.08
N THR A 167 8.94 13.72 -10.47
CA THR A 167 10.37 13.93 -10.77
C THR A 167 10.58 14.91 -11.92
N ARG A 168 9.92 14.72 -13.06
CA ARG A 168 10.13 15.56 -14.26
C ARG A 168 9.74 17.03 -14.04
N PRO A 169 8.54 17.37 -13.52
CA PRO A 169 8.19 18.77 -13.28
C PRO A 169 9.10 19.46 -12.24
N ILE A 170 9.51 18.74 -11.19
CA ILE A 170 10.45 19.29 -10.20
C ILE A 170 11.80 19.57 -10.85
N GLN A 171 12.31 18.64 -11.68
CA GLN A 171 13.56 18.85 -12.43
C GLN A 171 13.50 20.05 -13.38
N GLN A 172 12.34 20.32 -13.99
CA GLN A 172 12.16 21.53 -14.81
C GLN A 172 12.28 22.80 -13.98
N VAL A 173 11.60 22.89 -12.83
CA VAL A 173 11.68 24.06 -11.94
C VAL A 173 13.11 24.25 -11.41
N VAL A 174 13.78 23.16 -11.02
CA VAL A 174 15.18 23.19 -10.59
C VAL A 174 16.11 23.67 -11.73
N GLY A 175 15.87 23.23 -12.96
CA GLY A 175 16.63 23.68 -14.13
C GLY A 175 16.51 25.19 -14.36
N VAL A 176 15.29 25.73 -14.28
CA VAL A 176 15.07 27.18 -14.38
C VAL A 176 15.73 27.93 -13.23
N ALA A 177 15.71 27.38 -12.00
CA ALA A 177 16.40 28.00 -10.87
C ALA A 177 17.92 28.13 -11.11
N TYR A 178 18.54 27.11 -11.72
CA TYR A 178 19.96 27.19 -12.13
C TYR A 178 20.20 28.23 -13.22
N ALA A 179 19.32 28.31 -14.23
CA ALA A 179 19.43 29.34 -15.27
C ALA A 179 19.37 30.77 -14.68
N ILE A 180 18.46 30.99 -13.73
CA ILE A 180 18.36 32.26 -13.00
C ILE A 180 19.65 32.56 -12.24
N SER A 181 20.27 31.57 -11.58
CA SER A 181 21.53 31.79 -10.87
C SER A 181 22.70 32.15 -11.79
N ASP A 182 22.65 31.73 -13.05
CA ASP A 182 23.62 32.09 -14.08
C ASP A 182 23.29 33.43 -14.78
N GLY A 183 22.22 34.12 -14.35
CA GLY A 183 21.77 35.39 -14.91
C GLY A 183 20.93 35.27 -16.18
N ASN A 184 20.59 34.05 -16.62
CA ASN A 184 19.68 33.82 -17.74
C ASN A 184 18.23 33.88 -17.24
N LEU A 185 17.56 34.99 -17.52
CA LEU A 185 16.16 35.20 -17.16
C LEU A 185 15.20 34.82 -18.27
N ASP A 186 15.61 34.34 -19.44
CA ASP A 186 14.72 34.09 -20.58
C ASP A 186 14.03 32.71 -20.58
N GLU A 187 14.32 31.87 -19.59
CA GLU A 187 13.72 30.54 -19.44
C GLU A 187 12.21 30.58 -19.10
N ASP A 188 11.47 29.50 -19.41
CA ASP A 188 10.05 29.40 -19.08
C ASP A 188 9.71 28.13 -18.29
N ILE A 189 8.78 28.26 -17.36
CA ILE A 189 8.27 27.15 -16.54
C ILE A 189 6.93 26.73 -17.10
N THR A 190 6.96 25.70 -17.95
CA THR A 190 5.76 25.15 -18.62
C THR A 190 4.93 24.20 -17.75
N VAL A 191 5.21 24.12 -16.45
CA VAL A 191 4.49 23.22 -15.54
C VAL A 191 3.11 23.80 -15.26
N ASP A 192 2.08 23.19 -15.83
CA ASP A 192 0.66 23.51 -15.59
C ASP A 192 -0.01 22.40 -14.77
N ARG A 193 -0.12 22.65 -13.46
CA ARG A 193 -0.68 21.71 -12.47
C ARG A 193 -1.44 22.46 -11.39
N LYS A 194 -2.37 21.76 -10.74
CA LYS A 194 -3.24 22.29 -9.67
C LYS A 194 -2.87 21.78 -8.27
N ASP A 195 -1.73 21.11 -8.13
CA ASP A 195 -1.21 20.56 -6.88
C ASP A 195 -0.03 21.40 -6.35
N GLU A 196 0.64 20.93 -5.30
CA GLU A 196 1.76 21.61 -4.65
C GLU A 196 2.93 21.85 -5.62
N VAL A 197 3.13 20.96 -6.58
CA VAL A 197 4.15 21.14 -7.63
C VAL A 197 3.74 22.26 -8.59
N GLY A 198 2.45 22.38 -8.90
CA GLY A 198 1.91 23.52 -9.64
C GLY A 198 2.01 24.84 -8.88
N GLN A 199 1.75 24.85 -7.58
CA GLN A 199 1.92 26.03 -6.72
C GLN A 199 3.39 26.45 -6.67
N LEU A 200 4.32 25.49 -6.54
CA LEU A 200 5.76 25.74 -6.60
C LEU A 200 6.17 26.37 -7.95
N ALA A 201 5.69 25.81 -9.06
CA ALA A 201 5.96 26.36 -10.39
C ALA A 201 5.37 27.77 -10.57
N ALA A 202 4.18 28.03 -10.04
CA ALA A 202 3.57 29.36 -10.05
C ALA A 202 4.39 30.38 -9.23
N ALA A 203 4.84 30.01 -8.04
CA ALA A 203 5.69 30.87 -7.22
C ALA A 203 7.01 31.24 -7.93
N PHE A 204 7.66 30.26 -8.57
CA PHE A 204 8.87 30.51 -9.36
C PHE A 204 8.61 31.38 -10.60
N ARG A 205 7.47 31.23 -11.28
CA ARG A 205 7.09 32.14 -12.39
C ARG A 205 6.93 33.58 -11.92
N SER A 206 6.28 33.80 -10.78
CA SER A 206 6.15 35.13 -10.20
C SER A 206 7.51 35.74 -9.84
N MET A 207 8.41 34.94 -9.26
CA MET A 207 9.79 35.36 -8.97
C MET A 207 10.55 35.73 -10.24
N LEU A 208 10.47 34.91 -11.29
CA LEU A 208 11.13 35.17 -12.57
C LEU A 208 10.59 36.45 -13.23
N GLY A 209 9.27 36.68 -13.19
CA GLY A 209 8.65 37.91 -13.68
C GLY A 209 9.14 39.15 -12.93
N TYR A 210 9.27 39.06 -11.60
CA TYR A 210 9.83 40.14 -10.79
C TYR A 210 11.30 40.43 -11.12
N LEU A 211 12.11 39.40 -11.32
CA LEU A 211 13.53 39.55 -11.70
C LEU A 211 13.67 40.17 -13.10
N ARG A 212 12.85 39.76 -14.08
CA ARG A 212 12.83 40.37 -15.42
C ARG A 212 12.46 41.85 -15.34
N ALA A 213 11.37 42.19 -14.65
CA ALA A 213 10.96 43.58 -14.48
C ALA A 213 12.05 44.43 -13.81
N THR A 214 12.74 43.88 -12.81
CA THR A 214 13.86 44.55 -12.13
C THR A 214 15.06 44.75 -13.08
N ALA A 215 15.36 43.74 -13.92
CA ALA A 215 16.41 43.85 -14.93
C ALA A 215 16.07 44.88 -16.02
N ASP A 216 14.80 44.95 -16.44
CA ASP A 216 14.32 45.93 -17.42
C ASP A 216 14.47 47.36 -16.89
N VAL A 217 14.08 47.62 -15.63
CA VAL A 217 14.29 48.93 -14.98
C VAL A 217 15.78 49.26 -14.87
N ALA A 218 16.62 48.30 -14.47
CA ALA A 218 18.06 48.51 -14.38
C ALA A 218 18.68 48.85 -15.74
N ASN A 219 18.25 48.19 -16.81
CA ASN A 219 18.68 48.48 -18.18
C ASN A 219 18.21 49.86 -18.64
N ALA A 220 16.95 50.23 -18.38
CA ALA A 220 16.42 51.56 -18.71
C ALA A 220 17.23 52.68 -18.03
N ILE A 221 17.56 52.52 -16.75
CA ILE A 221 18.43 53.45 -16.01
C ILE A 221 19.83 53.52 -16.64
N ALA A 222 20.41 52.37 -17.01
CA ALA A 222 21.73 52.31 -17.65
C ALA A 222 21.74 52.98 -19.03
N GLU A 223 20.61 52.95 -19.74
CA GLU A 223 20.39 53.63 -21.03
C GLU A 223 20.06 55.13 -20.85
N GLY A 224 19.95 55.61 -19.62
CA GLY A 224 19.73 57.01 -19.27
C GLY A 224 18.26 57.41 -19.16
N ASP A 225 17.34 56.46 -19.19
CA ASP A 225 15.93 56.70 -18.90
C ASP A 225 15.71 56.77 -17.37
N LEU A 226 15.64 58.00 -16.87
CA LEU A 226 15.49 58.31 -15.45
C LEU A 226 14.05 58.72 -15.09
N THR A 227 13.05 58.46 -15.95
CA THR A 227 11.67 58.91 -15.70
C THR A 227 11.13 58.42 -14.37
N GLU A 228 11.32 57.15 -14.03
CA GLU A 228 10.83 56.55 -12.77
C GLU A 228 11.55 57.14 -11.54
N VAL A 229 12.86 57.37 -11.65
CA VAL A 229 13.66 58.04 -10.62
C VAL A 229 13.21 59.49 -10.44
N SER A 230 12.93 60.20 -11.54
CA SER A 230 12.46 61.58 -11.53
C SER A 230 11.08 61.70 -10.88
N THR A 231 10.14 60.80 -11.19
CA THR A 231 8.81 60.80 -10.56
C THR A 231 8.88 60.56 -9.07
N VAL A 232 9.71 59.61 -8.62
CA VAL A 232 9.91 59.36 -7.18
C VAL A 232 10.59 60.55 -6.51
N ALA A 233 11.53 61.21 -7.17
CA ALA A 233 12.17 62.43 -6.66
C ALA A 233 11.18 63.59 -6.53
N GLU A 234 10.27 63.77 -7.49
CA GLU A 234 9.20 64.78 -7.45
C GLU A 234 8.21 64.51 -6.31
N GLU A 235 7.73 63.27 -6.15
CA GLU A 235 6.86 62.87 -5.04
C GLU A 235 7.53 63.11 -3.68
N ASN A 236 8.80 62.76 -3.56
CA ASN A 236 9.56 62.94 -2.33
C ASN A 236 9.78 64.43 -2.02
N SER A 237 10.00 65.25 -3.05
CA SER A 237 10.07 66.71 -2.90
C SER A 237 8.74 67.30 -2.43
N ALA A 238 7.61 66.86 -3.00
CA ALA A 238 6.29 67.29 -2.57
C ALA A 238 5.96 66.83 -1.14
N ALA A 239 6.36 65.62 -0.76
CA ALA A 239 6.24 65.13 0.60
C ALA A 239 7.06 65.97 1.59
N ALA A 240 8.30 66.33 1.23
CA ALA A 240 9.16 67.18 2.05
C ALA A 240 8.56 68.60 2.21
N GLU A 241 7.95 69.15 1.16
CA GLU A 241 7.28 70.46 1.22
C GLU A 241 6.07 70.41 2.18
N ASN A 242 5.22 69.38 2.07
CA ASN A 242 4.10 69.17 3.01
C ASN A 242 4.57 69.01 4.47
N VAL A 243 5.66 68.27 4.70
CA VAL A 243 6.25 68.13 6.04
C VAL A 243 6.73 69.48 6.56
N SER A 244 7.35 70.30 5.70
CA SER A 244 7.78 71.65 6.06
C SER A 244 6.60 72.56 6.44
N THR A 245 5.52 72.54 5.66
CA THR A 245 4.31 73.31 5.97
C THR A 245 3.67 72.85 7.28
N ASN A 246 3.52 71.54 7.47
CA ASN A 246 2.98 71.02 8.73
C ASN A 246 3.86 71.38 9.94
N ALA A 247 5.18 71.39 9.77
CA ALA A 247 6.09 71.83 10.83
C ALA A 247 5.89 73.31 11.19
N GLN A 248 5.64 74.17 10.19
CA GLN A 248 5.30 75.58 10.41
C GLN A 248 3.97 75.74 11.16
N ASP A 249 2.94 74.99 10.78
CA ASP A 249 1.63 75.01 11.44
C ASP A 249 1.73 74.54 12.90
N VAL A 250 2.51 73.49 13.16
CA VAL A 250 2.79 73.02 14.52
C VAL A 250 3.52 74.08 15.33
N SER A 251 4.51 74.77 14.76
CA SER A 251 5.19 75.88 15.44
C SER A 251 4.22 77.01 15.81
N ALA A 252 3.34 77.41 14.88
CA ALA A 252 2.34 78.45 15.16
C ALA A 252 1.35 78.01 16.25
N GLN A 253 0.91 76.76 16.24
CA GLN A 253 0.00 76.22 17.27
C GLN A 253 0.68 76.12 18.65
N VAL A 254 1.98 75.82 18.69
CA VAL A 254 2.77 75.87 19.93
C VAL A 254 2.82 77.31 20.47
N GLU A 255 3.05 78.31 19.62
CA GLU A 255 3.01 79.72 20.03
C GLU A 255 1.62 80.12 20.58
N GLU A 256 0.53 79.71 19.93
CA GLU A 256 -0.84 79.96 20.40
C GLU A 256 -1.13 79.26 21.74
N THR A 257 -0.62 78.04 21.91
CA THR A 257 -0.77 77.27 23.16
C THR A 257 -0.03 77.96 24.31
N ILE A 258 1.18 78.49 24.05
CA ILE A 258 1.93 79.28 25.04
C ILE A 258 1.13 80.52 25.43
N ALA A 259 0.62 81.29 24.45
CA ALA A 259 -0.18 82.48 24.73
C ALA A 259 -1.45 82.16 25.52
N SER A 260 -2.11 81.04 25.21
CA SER A 260 -3.28 80.55 25.94
C SER A 260 -2.94 80.15 27.37
N ALA A 261 -1.79 79.49 27.59
CA ALA A 261 -1.30 79.15 28.92
C ALA A 261 -0.97 80.39 29.76
N GLU A 262 -0.41 81.43 29.15
CA GLU A 262 -0.19 82.73 29.79
C GLU A 262 -1.52 83.37 30.21
N SER A 263 -2.51 83.39 29.31
CA SER A 263 -3.85 83.92 29.60
C SER A 263 -4.56 83.14 30.71
N LEU A 264 -4.48 81.81 30.72
CA LEU A 264 -5.01 80.96 31.79
C LEU A 264 -4.34 81.25 33.13
N THR A 265 -3.02 81.46 33.12
CA THR A 265 -2.27 81.83 34.32
C THR A 265 -2.73 83.18 34.87
N GLU A 266 -2.99 84.15 33.98
CA GLU A 266 -3.48 85.46 34.37
C GLU A 266 -4.92 85.41 34.91
N MET A 267 -5.82 84.67 34.26
CA MET A 267 -7.17 84.45 34.77
C MET A 267 -7.18 83.74 36.12
N ALA A 268 -6.28 82.76 36.33
CA ALA A 268 -6.13 82.09 37.61
C ALA A 268 -5.68 83.07 38.71
N ARG A 269 -4.76 84.00 38.43
CA ARG A 269 -4.39 85.07 39.37
C ARG A 269 -5.55 86.01 39.68
N LEU A 270 -6.31 86.40 38.66
CA LEU A 270 -7.47 87.28 38.80
C LEU A 270 -8.57 86.61 39.64
N LEU A 271 -8.85 85.33 39.38
CA LEU A 271 -9.74 84.51 40.19
C LEU A 271 -9.25 84.37 41.63
N GLN A 272 -7.96 84.13 41.84
CA GLN A 272 -7.36 84.07 43.18
C GLN A 272 -7.60 85.39 43.93
N HIS A 273 -7.38 86.52 43.26
CA HIS A 273 -7.60 87.84 43.83
C HIS A 273 -9.07 88.10 44.18
N VAL A 274 -10.00 87.74 43.29
CA VAL A 274 -11.45 87.85 43.57
C VAL A 274 -11.85 86.92 44.71
N VAL A 275 -11.38 85.68 44.73
CA VAL A 275 -11.67 84.73 45.81
C VAL A 275 -11.17 85.26 47.15
N ASP A 276 -9.94 85.82 47.20
CA ASP A 276 -9.38 86.41 48.42
C ASP A 276 -10.20 87.59 48.94
N GLN A 277 -10.84 88.38 48.07
CA GLN A 277 -11.78 89.44 48.47
C GLN A 277 -13.02 88.90 49.21
N PHE A 278 -13.43 87.67 48.92
CA PHE A 278 -14.61 87.02 49.53
C PHE A 278 -14.25 85.99 50.61
N ARG A 279 -12.96 85.75 50.90
CA ARG A 279 -12.54 84.91 52.02
C ARG A 279 -12.87 85.66 53.32
N LEU A 280 -13.78 85.08 54.10
CA LEU A 280 -13.99 85.46 55.49
C LEU A 280 -12.93 84.75 56.34
N ASP A 281 -12.09 85.51 57.03
CA ASP A 281 -11.23 84.96 58.08
C ASP A 281 -12.11 84.28 59.14
N ALA A 282 -11.62 83.21 59.75
CA ALA A 282 -12.34 82.34 60.68
C ALA A 282 -12.83 83.03 61.98
N ASP A 283 -12.77 84.36 62.05
CA ASP A 283 -13.24 85.21 63.15
C ASP A 283 -14.23 86.32 62.69
N GLY A 284 -14.89 86.14 61.54
CA GLY A 284 -16.08 86.93 61.17
C GLY A 284 -15.87 88.45 61.04
N SER A 285 -14.64 88.90 60.80
CA SER A 285 -14.29 90.31 60.64
C SER A 285 -13.79 90.57 59.22
N ARG A 286 -14.35 91.59 58.54
CA ARG A 286 -13.93 92.00 57.19
C ARG A 286 -12.49 92.51 57.21
N PRO A 287 -11.62 92.17 56.23
CA PRO A 287 -10.36 92.87 56.06
C PRO A 287 -10.61 94.33 55.69
N SER A 288 -9.95 95.23 56.40
CA SER A 288 -9.95 96.66 56.15
C SER A 288 -9.35 97.00 54.79
N GLU A 289 -9.99 97.94 54.08
CA GLU A 289 -9.41 98.64 52.93
C GLU A 289 -7.97 99.10 53.22
N SER A 290 -7.05 98.76 52.31
CA SER A 290 -5.77 99.47 52.19
C SER A 290 -5.56 99.87 50.73
N SER A 291 -5.87 101.15 50.47
CA SER A 291 -5.11 102.13 49.68
C SER A 291 -4.56 101.75 48.28
N GLU A 292 -5.26 102.28 47.27
CA GLU A 292 -4.80 102.95 46.03
C GLU A 292 -3.38 102.72 45.47
N THR A 293 -3.31 102.42 44.16
CA THR A 293 -2.36 103.06 43.23
C THR A 293 -2.97 103.11 41.80
N PRO A 294 -2.85 104.22 41.05
CA PRO A 294 -3.65 104.46 39.84
C PRO A 294 -2.99 103.88 38.58
N ILE A 295 -3.77 103.17 37.75
CA ILE A 295 -3.32 102.80 36.41
C ILE A 295 -3.49 104.01 35.50
N ARG A 296 -2.37 104.66 35.19
CA ARG A 296 -2.26 105.71 34.17
C ARG A 296 -2.48 105.12 32.78
N ASP A 297 -3.29 105.83 32.02
CA ASP A 297 -3.39 105.73 30.57
C ASP A 297 -2.08 106.22 29.91
N SER A 298 -1.54 105.45 28.97
CA SER A 298 -0.46 105.90 28.09
C SER A 298 -0.68 105.36 26.67
N THR A 299 -1.13 106.29 25.84
CA THR A 299 -1.32 106.21 24.40
C THR A 299 0.00 105.95 23.64
N THR A 300 -0.11 105.20 22.54
CA THR A 300 0.68 105.28 21.27
C THR A 300 2.12 104.75 21.22
N GLN A 301 2.33 103.70 20.39
CA GLN A 301 3.38 103.73 19.35
C GLN A 301 3.12 102.74 18.20
N ARG A 302 2.94 103.29 17.00
CA ARG A 302 3.17 102.69 15.66
C ARG A 302 4.45 103.36 15.11
N PRO A 303 5.08 102.89 14.01
CA PRO A 303 5.61 101.57 13.62
C PRO A 303 7.15 101.68 13.30
N PRO A 304 7.80 100.72 12.59
CA PRO A 304 7.85 100.89 11.13
C PRO A 304 7.74 99.59 10.30
N GLU A 305 7.33 99.84 9.06
CA GLU A 305 7.22 98.99 7.88
C GLU A 305 8.60 98.69 7.28
N ALA A 306 8.88 97.44 6.89
CA ALA A 306 9.96 97.06 5.97
C ALA A 306 9.60 95.70 5.34
N ALA A 307 9.07 95.70 4.10
CA ALA A 307 9.83 95.58 2.86
C ALA A 307 9.81 94.15 2.30
N LEU A 308 8.83 93.91 1.44
CA LEU A 308 8.88 92.89 0.39
C LEU A 308 10.10 93.15 -0.51
N SER A 309 10.83 92.08 -0.84
CA SER A 309 11.50 91.95 -2.14
C SER A 309 11.64 90.46 -2.50
N PRO A 310 11.37 90.08 -3.75
CA PRO A 310 11.39 88.69 -4.20
C PRO A 310 12.77 88.32 -4.75
N ARG A 311 13.09 87.01 -4.78
CA ARG A 311 13.91 86.45 -5.86
C ARG A 311 13.84 84.93 -5.91
N ARG A 312 13.37 84.45 -7.07
CA ARG A 312 13.69 83.13 -7.63
C ARG A 312 15.18 83.07 -7.98
N GLY A 313 15.74 81.88 -7.84
CA GLY A 313 16.98 81.39 -8.41
C GLY A 313 16.98 79.88 -8.22
#